data_AF-A0A9W8GT53-F1
#
_entry.id   AF-A0A9W8GT53-F1
#
_cell.length_a   1.000
_cell.length_b   1.000
_cell.length_c   1.000
_cell.angle_alpha   90.00
_cell.angle_beta   90.00
_cell.angle_gamma   90.00
#
_symmetry.space_group_name_H-M   'P 1'
#
loop_
_entity.id
_entity.type
_entity.pdbx_description
1 polymer ?
#
loop_
_entity_poly.entity_id
_entity_poly.type
_entity_poly.pdbx_seq_one_letter_code
_entity_poly.pdbx_strand_id
1 'polypeptide(L)'
;MASPSAHQCQRDTWAAYYASNNVATRFDGVVDALTTEAEIAVSSTPADANLPPIDGPLLSQVTHAIQLALESVFGKSSPSSTSGCKMPAALFTVPQDGVKEQSPLYYALSAALDFAITHKVDLSNTQWASSAAARELLEAVRLKLVDNRQLPLVKVYFGADIPDDKLAKLSATVQSLGGRVVDSEHDATHVVDNIEVRSGDGADDWFRTLSKQDGRVLVHWWYTPDSYDAWMPAEPPYSAEPEEASEHSGPWYVSCQWVEDSASFNEWMSEEDYESPNAANAAGNNASGAKRRAHAGVSGEEKRLRPD
;
A
#
# COMPACT_ATOMS: atom_id res chain seq x y z
N MET A 1 -21.06 -0.16 -23.14
CA MET A 1 -20.17 -1.24 -22.68
C MET A 1 -19.95 -1.01 -21.19
N ALA A 2 -20.10 -2.02 -20.34
CA ALA A 2 -19.83 -1.85 -18.91
C ALA A 2 -18.32 -1.58 -18.75
N SER A 3 -17.96 -0.44 -18.16
CA SER A 3 -16.58 -0.19 -17.74
C SER A 3 -16.19 -1.30 -16.74
N PRO A 4 -14.96 -1.83 -16.80
CA PRO A 4 -14.46 -2.76 -15.80
C PRO A 4 -14.67 -2.17 -14.40
N SER A 5 -14.94 -3.02 -13.38
CA SER A 5 -14.86 -2.54 -12.00
C SER A 5 -13.45 -2.01 -11.72
N ALA A 6 -13.31 -1.04 -10.81
CA ALA A 6 -12.00 -0.47 -10.43
C ALA A 6 -10.95 -1.58 -10.18
N HIS A 7 -11.37 -2.64 -9.47
CA HIS A 7 -10.55 -3.83 -9.18
C HIS A 7 -10.10 -4.63 -10.42
N GLN A 8 -10.94 -4.75 -11.45
CA GLN A 8 -10.58 -5.44 -12.69
C GLN A 8 -9.61 -4.59 -13.55
N CYS A 9 -9.84 -3.26 -13.59
CA CYS A 9 -8.97 -2.32 -14.30
C CYS A 9 -7.56 -2.27 -13.68
N GLN A 10 -7.49 -2.42 -12.36
CA GLN A 10 -6.27 -2.42 -11.58
C GLN A 10 -5.31 -3.57 -11.94
N ARG A 11 -5.81 -4.82 -11.99
CA ARG A 11 -4.96 -6.00 -12.27
C ARG A 11 -4.32 -5.95 -13.66
N ASP A 12 -5.07 -5.55 -14.67
CA ASP A 12 -4.61 -5.56 -16.06
C ASP A 12 -3.61 -4.42 -16.34
N THR A 13 -3.77 -3.28 -15.67
CA THR A 13 -2.89 -2.12 -15.85
C THR A 13 -1.51 -2.31 -15.21
N TRP A 14 -1.46 -3.04 -14.09
CA TRP A 14 -0.21 -3.34 -13.38
C TRP A 14 0.68 -4.28 -14.18
N ALA A 15 0.11 -5.35 -14.73
CA ALA A 15 0.86 -6.30 -15.55
C ALA A 15 1.58 -5.59 -16.71
N ALA A 16 0.91 -4.66 -17.39
CA ALA A 16 1.50 -3.89 -18.49
C ALA A 16 2.60 -2.93 -18.04
N TYR A 17 2.46 -2.32 -16.85
CA TYR A 17 3.46 -1.42 -16.28
C TYR A 17 4.75 -2.18 -15.91
N TYR A 18 4.64 -3.27 -15.14
CA TYR A 18 5.78 -4.05 -14.67
C TYR A 18 6.46 -4.89 -15.76
N ALA A 19 5.79 -5.14 -16.89
CA ALA A 19 6.39 -5.77 -18.07
C ALA A 19 7.24 -4.80 -18.91
N SER A 20 7.20 -3.49 -18.64
CA SER A 20 7.90 -2.50 -19.45
C SER A 20 9.40 -2.43 -19.14
N ASN A 21 10.22 -2.23 -20.17
CA ASN A 21 11.67 -2.09 -20.01
C ASN A 21 12.04 -0.86 -19.17
N ASN A 22 11.29 0.24 -19.29
CA ASN A 22 11.53 1.46 -18.50
C ASN A 22 11.39 1.21 -16.99
N VAL A 23 10.49 0.31 -16.59
CA VAL A 23 10.33 -0.07 -15.17
C VAL A 23 11.46 -1.02 -14.76
N ALA A 24 11.82 -1.98 -15.62
CA ALA A 24 12.91 -2.92 -15.34
C ALA A 24 14.25 -2.22 -15.05
N THR A 25 14.63 -1.20 -15.82
CA THR A 25 15.91 -0.48 -15.62
C THR A 25 15.98 0.30 -14.30
N ARG A 26 14.85 0.52 -13.62
CA ARG A 26 14.82 1.21 -12.31
C ARG A 26 15.37 0.34 -11.18
N PHE A 27 15.51 -0.97 -11.42
CA PHE A 27 16.12 -1.90 -10.48
C PHE A 27 17.64 -2.02 -10.65
N ASP A 28 18.22 -1.48 -11.73
CA ASP A 28 19.65 -1.64 -12.06
C ASP A 28 20.56 -1.23 -10.88
N GLY A 29 20.16 -0.19 -10.13
CA GLY A 29 20.89 0.31 -8.97
C GLY A 29 20.95 -0.64 -7.75
N VAL A 30 20.16 -1.71 -7.72
CA VAL A 30 20.13 -2.68 -6.61
C VAL A 30 20.49 -4.11 -7.03
N VAL A 31 20.70 -4.37 -8.32
CA VAL A 31 20.98 -5.71 -8.85
C VAL A 31 22.24 -6.32 -8.22
N ASP A 32 23.35 -5.58 -8.19
CA ASP A 32 24.63 -6.08 -7.66
C ASP A 32 24.53 -6.41 -6.17
N ALA A 33 23.86 -5.54 -5.39
CA ALA A 33 23.67 -5.72 -3.96
C ALA A 33 22.81 -6.96 -3.67
N LEU A 34 21.67 -7.11 -4.34
CA LEU A 34 20.78 -8.26 -4.17
C LEU A 34 21.42 -9.57 -4.65
N THR A 35 22.23 -9.52 -5.70
CA THR A 35 23.01 -10.68 -6.19
C THR A 35 24.01 -11.13 -5.13
N THR A 36 24.75 -10.19 -4.55
CA THR A 36 25.72 -10.47 -3.49
C THR A 36 25.03 -11.11 -2.26
N GLU A 37 23.88 -10.57 -1.84
CA GLU A 37 23.10 -11.15 -0.73
C GLU A 37 22.64 -12.58 -1.04
N ALA A 38 22.10 -12.81 -2.25
CA ALA A 38 21.64 -14.12 -2.68
C ALA A 38 22.78 -15.15 -2.72
N GLU A 39 23.96 -14.78 -3.20
CA GLU A 39 25.15 -15.65 -3.23
C GLU A 39 25.59 -16.06 -1.81
N ILE A 40 25.55 -15.11 -0.85
CA ILE A 40 25.84 -15.39 0.56
C ILE A 40 24.83 -16.40 1.12
N ALA A 41 23.54 -16.23 0.83
CA ALA A 41 22.49 -17.16 1.26
C ALA A 41 22.67 -18.56 0.65
N VAL A 42 23.04 -18.66 -0.63
CA VAL A 42 23.35 -19.95 -1.30
C VAL A 42 24.55 -20.63 -0.64
N SER A 43 25.61 -19.89 -0.33
CA SER A 43 26.83 -20.45 0.30
C SER A 43 26.58 -21.07 1.68
N SER A 44 25.50 -20.64 2.34
CA SER A 44 25.06 -21.13 3.65
C SER A 44 24.08 -22.32 3.56
N THR A 45 23.71 -22.75 2.35
CA THR A 45 22.66 -23.76 2.10
C THR A 45 23.26 -25.00 1.39
N PRO A 46 22.79 -26.25 1.66
CA PRO A 46 23.28 -27.42 0.96
C PRO A 46 23.04 -27.36 -0.56
N ALA A 47 24.10 -27.63 -1.32
CA ALA A 47 24.24 -27.39 -2.76
C ALA A 47 23.14 -28.00 -3.65
N ASP A 48 22.17 -27.18 -4.09
CA ASP A 48 21.42 -27.35 -5.35
C ASP A 48 20.58 -26.10 -5.75
N ALA A 49 20.89 -24.91 -5.22
CA ALA A 49 20.13 -23.71 -5.51
C ALA A 49 20.62 -23.08 -6.83
N ASN A 50 19.91 -23.34 -7.92
CA ASN A 50 20.13 -22.64 -9.19
C ASN A 50 19.21 -21.41 -9.23
N LEU A 51 19.70 -20.25 -8.79
CA LEU A 51 18.96 -19.00 -8.98
C LEU A 51 19.01 -18.59 -10.47
N PRO A 52 17.89 -18.11 -11.04
CA PRO A 52 17.96 -17.38 -12.29
C PRO A 52 18.85 -16.13 -12.11
N PRO A 53 19.47 -15.60 -13.19
CA PRO A 53 20.18 -14.33 -13.13
C PRO A 53 19.29 -13.26 -12.49
N ILE A 54 19.79 -12.62 -11.43
CA ILE A 54 19.11 -11.50 -10.81
C ILE A 54 19.33 -10.29 -11.72
N ASP A 55 18.27 -9.84 -12.38
CA ASP A 55 18.29 -8.69 -13.28
C ASP A 55 17.03 -7.82 -13.09
N GLY A 56 17.04 -6.63 -13.69
CA GLY A 56 15.92 -5.69 -13.60
C GLY A 56 14.57 -6.29 -14.04
N PRO A 57 14.49 -7.02 -15.17
CA PRO A 57 13.27 -7.72 -15.58
C PRO A 57 12.74 -8.71 -14.55
N LEU A 58 13.59 -9.56 -13.95
CA LEU A 58 13.19 -10.48 -12.90
C LEU A 58 12.64 -9.73 -11.69
N LEU A 59 13.39 -8.73 -11.19
CA LEU A 59 12.99 -7.95 -10.01
C LEU A 59 11.66 -7.21 -10.22
N SER A 60 11.43 -6.67 -11.42
CA SER A 60 10.16 -6.05 -11.80
C SER A 60 9.01 -7.06 -11.79
N GLN A 61 9.21 -8.26 -12.35
CA GLN A 61 8.21 -9.32 -12.36
C GLN A 61 7.89 -9.84 -10.95
N VAL A 62 8.92 -10.02 -10.12
CA VAL A 62 8.75 -10.44 -8.72
C VAL A 62 7.99 -9.38 -7.92
N THR A 63 8.29 -8.10 -8.14
CA THR A 63 7.57 -6.98 -7.52
C THR A 63 6.07 -7.03 -7.84
N HIS A 64 5.72 -7.26 -9.11
CA HIS A 64 4.33 -7.45 -9.53
C HIS A 64 3.71 -8.71 -8.90
N ALA A 65 4.43 -9.82 -8.89
CA ALA A 65 3.96 -11.10 -8.34
C ALA A 65 3.70 -11.03 -6.83
N ILE A 66 4.52 -10.31 -6.05
CA ILE A 66 4.28 -10.04 -4.61
C ILE A 66 2.93 -9.35 -4.43
N GLN A 67 2.62 -8.36 -5.27
CA GLN A 67 1.36 -7.62 -5.15
C GLN A 67 0.14 -8.44 -5.57
N LEU A 68 0.27 -9.30 -6.60
CA LEU A 68 -0.76 -10.29 -6.92
C LEU A 68 -0.97 -11.29 -5.77
N ALA A 69 0.11 -11.73 -5.14
CA ALA A 69 0.07 -12.63 -4.00
C ALA A 69 -0.64 -11.99 -2.80
N LEU A 70 -0.36 -10.72 -2.49
CA LEU A 70 -1.05 -9.97 -1.43
C LEU A 70 -2.57 -10.00 -1.61
N GLU A 71 -3.03 -9.68 -2.81
CA GLU A 71 -4.47 -9.68 -3.11
C GLU A 71 -5.06 -11.10 -3.15
N SER A 72 -4.32 -12.09 -3.65
CA SER A 72 -4.80 -13.48 -3.68
C SER A 72 -4.88 -14.11 -2.29
N VAL A 73 -3.96 -13.80 -1.40
CA VAL A 73 -3.86 -14.42 -0.06
C VAL A 73 -4.76 -13.68 0.94
N PHE A 74 -4.68 -12.35 0.97
CA PHE A 74 -5.27 -11.51 2.00
C PHE A 74 -6.37 -10.57 1.49
N GLY A 75 -6.60 -10.48 0.17
CA GLY A 75 -7.59 -9.57 -0.40
C GLY A 75 -9.02 -9.88 0.03
N LYS A 76 -9.92 -8.91 -0.14
CA LYS A 76 -11.34 -8.99 0.24
C LYS A 76 -12.08 -10.20 -0.35
N SER A 77 -11.68 -10.63 -1.55
CA SER A 77 -12.26 -11.77 -2.25
C SER A 77 -11.51 -13.09 -2.01
N SER A 78 -10.54 -13.10 -1.09
CA SER A 78 -9.74 -14.29 -0.79
C SER A 78 -10.64 -15.42 -0.25
N PRO A 79 -10.51 -16.65 -0.78
CA PRO A 79 -11.31 -17.78 -0.34
C PRO A 79 -10.96 -18.25 1.09
N SER A 80 -9.82 -17.85 1.63
CA SER A 80 -9.42 -18.20 2.99
C SER A 80 -9.77 -17.07 3.95
N SER A 81 -10.51 -17.37 5.02
CA SER A 81 -10.76 -16.43 6.13
C SER A 81 -9.51 -16.25 7.01
N THR A 82 -8.31 -16.39 6.45
CA THR A 82 -7.08 -16.44 7.23
C THR A 82 -6.75 -15.05 7.75
N SER A 83 -6.49 -14.99 9.06
CA SER A 83 -6.07 -13.78 9.75
C SER A 83 -4.79 -13.21 9.15
N GLY A 84 -4.74 -11.88 9.03
CA GLY A 84 -3.56 -11.11 8.63
C GLY A 84 -3.91 -9.94 7.74
N CYS A 85 -3.48 -8.74 8.10
CA CYS A 85 -3.66 -7.51 7.32
C CYS A 85 -2.64 -7.43 6.17
N LYS A 86 -3.11 -7.04 4.98
CA LYS A 86 -2.28 -6.74 3.81
C LYS A 86 -1.24 -5.67 4.16
N MET A 87 -0.05 -5.85 3.60
CA MET A 87 0.95 -4.78 3.60
C MET A 87 0.52 -3.72 2.60
N PRO A 88 0.64 -2.42 2.92
CA PRO A 88 0.29 -1.34 2.01
C PRO A 88 1.00 -1.47 0.66
N ALA A 89 0.26 -1.36 -0.44
CA ALA A 89 0.83 -1.53 -1.77
C ALA A 89 1.88 -0.45 -2.13
N ALA A 90 1.81 0.72 -1.50
CA ALA A 90 2.82 1.77 -1.65
C ALA A 90 4.25 1.29 -1.35
N LEU A 91 4.43 0.30 -0.45
CA LEU A 91 5.75 -0.29 -0.15
C LEU A 91 6.38 -1.03 -1.33
N PHE A 92 5.57 -1.39 -2.33
CA PHE A 92 5.98 -2.13 -3.52
C PHE A 92 5.93 -1.31 -4.81
N THR A 93 5.68 0.00 -4.71
CA THR A 93 5.69 0.90 -5.87
C THR A 93 7.12 1.21 -6.31
N VAL A 94 7.38 1.21 -7.61
CA VAL A 94 8.72 1.45 -8.19
C VAL A 94 8.96 2.95 -8.35
N PRO A 95 9.93 3.55 -7.62
CA PRO A 95 10.24 4.98 -7.73
C PRO A 95 10.74 5.37 -9.12
N GLN A 96 10.50 6.62 -9.53
CA GLN A 96 10.94 7.13 -10.83
C GLN A 96 12.46 7.20 -10.95
N ASP A 97 13.15 7.55 -9.86
CA ASP A 97 14.60 7.71 -9.78
C ASP A 97 15.34 6.40 -9.47
N GLY A 98 14.62 5.27 -9.53
CA GLY A 98 15.18 3.94 -9.29
C GLY A 98 15.02 3.46 -7.84
N VAL A 99 14.94 2.15 -7.69
CA VAL A 99 14.94 1.48 -6.38
C VAL A 99 16.30 1.72 -5.72
N LYS A 100 16.29 2.08 -4.43
CA LYS A 100 17.50 2.28 -3.64
C LYS A 100 17.71 1.10 -2.69
N GLU A 101 18.96 0.82 -2.37
CA GLU A 101 19.29 -0.07 -1.25
C GLU A 101 18.60 0.41 0.03
N GLN A 102 18.22 -0.54 0.89
CA GLN A 102 17.54 -0.29 2.16
C GLN A 102 16.16 0.38 2.05
N SER A 103 15.61 0.52 0.84
CA SER A 103 14.20 0.90 0.65
C SER A 103 13.25 -0.26 1.01
N PRO A 104 11.96 -0.01 1.27
CA PRO A 104 10.99 -1.09 1.49
C PRO A 104 11.01 -2.14 0.38
N LEU A 105 10.99 -1.69 -0.89
CA LEU A 105 11.00 -2.59 -2.04
C LEU A 105 12.30 -3.41 -2.13
N TYR A 106 13.45 -2.82 -1.79
CA TYR A 106 14.71 -3.57 -1.70
C TYR A 106 14.63 -4.70 -0.67
N TYR A 107 14.14 -4.43 0.54
CA TYR A 107 14.01 -5.46 1.57
C TYR A 107 12.97 -6.53 1.22
N ALA A 108 11.88 -6.15 0.56
CA ALA A 108 10.91 -7.11 0.06
C ALA A 108 11.51 -8.07 -0.98
N LEU A 109 12.31 -7.56 -1.91
CA LEU A 109 13.00 -8.38 -2.91
C LEU A 109 14.09 -9.25 -2.29
N SER A 110 14.89 -8.71 -1.37
CA SER A 110 15.87 -9.46 -0.58
C SER A 110 15.22 -10.65 0.14
N ALA A 111 14.09 -10.42 0.83
CA ALA A 111 13.34 -11.47 1.50
C ALA A 111 12.75 -12.51 0.52
N ALA A 112 12.24 -12.09 -0.63
CA ALA A 112 11.72 -13.00 -1.64
C ALA A 112 12.82 -13.91 -2.22
N LEU A 113 14.01 -13.35 -2.50
CA LEU A 113 15.18 -14.09 -2.96
C LEU A 113 15.66 -15.09 -1.89
N ASP A 114 15.84 -14.64 -0.64
CA ASP A 114 16.21 -15.50 0.50
C ASP A 114 15.22 -16.68 0.66
N PHE A 115 13.92 -16.38 0.58
CA PHE A 115 12.86 -17.38 0.67
C PHE A 115 12.93 -18.38 -0.49
N ALA A 116 13.11 -17.88 -1.71
CA ALA A 116 13.18 -18.70 -2.92
C ALA A 116 14.36 -19.67 -2.89
N ILE A 117 15.51 -19.24 -2.41
CA ILE A 117 16.69 -20.10 -2.21
C ILE A 117 16.39 -21.20 -1.20
N THR A 118 15.85 -20.81 -0.05
CA THR A 118 15.58 -21.71 1.07
C THR A 118 14.53 -22.77 0.72
N HIS A 119 13.48 -22.37 -0.01
CA HIS A 119 12.32 -23.22 -0.31
C HIS A 119 12.31 -23.75 -1.75
N LYS A 120 13.35 -23.46 -2.53
CA LYS A 120 13.49 -23.86 -3.94
C LYS A 120 12.32 -23.40 -4.81
N VAL A 121 11.88 -22.15 -4.62
CA VAL A 121 10.83 -21.53 -5.44
C VAL A 121 11.47 -20.85 -6.64
N ASP A 122 10.97 -21.17 -7.84
CA ASP A 122 11.37 -20.48 -9.06
C ASP A 122 10.62 -19.13 -9.18
N LEU A 123 11.32 -18.05 -8.85
CA LEU A 123 10.77 -16.69 -8.94
C LEU A 123 10.55 -16.20 -10.37
N SER A 124 11.20 -16.83 -11.37
CA SER A 124 10.95 -16.49 -12.78
C SER A 124 9.58 -16.98 -13.27
N ASN A 125 8.97 -17.94 -12.55
CA ASN A 125 7.62 -18.41 -12.79
C ASN A 125 6.64 -17.85 -11.75
N THR A 126 5.96 -16.76 -12.09
CA THR A 126 5.06 -16.04 -11.16
C THR A 126 3.80 -16.82 -10.73
N GLN A 127 3.59 -18.06 -11.19
CA GLN A 127 2.49 -18.91 -10.71
C GLN A 127 2.55 -19.20 -9.20
N TRP A 128 3.73 -19.07 -8.58
CA TRP A 128 3.87 -19.19 -7.13
C TRP A 128 2.98 -18.21 -6.35
N ALA A 129 2.66 -17.04 -6.94
CA ALA A 129 1.85 -15.99 -6.31
C ALA A 129 0.43 -16.45 -5.96
N SER A 130 -0.07 -17.49 -6.63
CA SER A 130 -1.40 -18.09 -6.37
C SER A 130 -1.29 -19.47 -5.70
N SER A 131 -0.11 -19.84 -5.19
CA SER A 131 0.17 -21.14 -4.56
C SER A 131 0.20 -21.05 -3.03
N ALA A 132 0.30 -22.20 -2.35
CA ALA A 132 0.47 -22.22 -0.89
C ALA A 132 1.75 -21.48 -0.43
N ALA A 133 2.81 -21.48 -1.25
CA ALA A 133 4.07 -20.79 -0.94
C ALA A 133 3.93 -19.26 -0.90
N ALA A 134 2.90 -18.69 -1.53
CA ALA A 134 2.65 -17.26 -1.54
C ALA A 134 2.53 -16.69 -0.12
N ARG A 135 1.79 -17.37 0.76
CA ARG A 135 1.59 -16.90 2.13
C ARG A 135 2.91 -16.88 2.91
N GLU A 136 3.68 -17.96 2.85
CA GLU A 136 4.95 -18.05 3.58
C GLU A 136 5.98 -17.04 3.08
N LEU A 137 6.04 -16.79 1.76
CA LEU A 137 6.87 -15.74 1.19
C LEU A 137 6.44 -14.35 1.69
N LEU A 138 5.13 -14.06 1.70
CA LEU A 138 4.62 -12.77 2.18
C LEU A 138 4.88 -12.56 3.67
N GLU A 139 4.83 -13.60 4.50
CA GLU A 139 5.25 -13.51 5.91
C GLU A 139 6.75 -13.24 6.03
N ALA A 140 7.59 -13.87 5.21
CA ALA A 140 9.03 -13.59 5.18
C ALA A 140 9.32 -12.13 4.77
N VAL A 141 8.62 -11.62 3.75
CA VAL A 141 8.68 -10.21 3.34
C VAL A 141 8.26 -9.29 4.49
N ARG A 142 7.14 -9.59 5.15
CA ARG A 142 6.62 -8.81 6.28
C ARG A 142 7.63 -8.74 7.43
N LEU A 143 8.23 -9.87 7.81
CA LEU A 143 9.24 -9.94 8.86
C LEU A 143 10.46 -9.08 8.51
N LYS A 144 10.98 -9.20 7.29
CA LYS A 144 12.13 -8.40 6.83
C LYS A 144 11.82 -6.90 6.85
N LEU A 145 10.61 -6.50 6.44
CA LEU A 145 10.19 -5.09 6.50
C LEU A 145 10.07 -4.58 7.94
N VAL A 146 9.54 -5.38 8.87
CA VAL A 146 9.45 -5.04 10.30
C VAL A 146 10.84 -4.90 10.92
N ASP A 147 11.74 -5.87 10.69
CA ASP A 147 13.10 -5.88 11.24
C ASP A 147 13.92 -4.68 10.78
N ASN A 148 13.66 -4.20 9.56
CA ASN A 148 14.31 -3.03 8.97
C ASN A 148 13.49 -1.74 9.10
N ARG A 149 12.45 -1.73 9.95
CA ARG A 149 11.60 -0.55 10.26
C ARG A 149 10.93 0.09 9.04
N GLN A 150 10.65 -0.70 8.01
CA GLN A 150 9.95 -0.28 6.79
C GLN A 150 8.44 -0.53 6.84
N LEU A 151 7.96 -1.24 7.86
CA LEU A 151 6.54 -1.45 8.11
C LEU A 151 6.21 -0.92 9.52
N PRO A 152 5.89 0.38 9.67
CA PRO A 152 5.62 0.98 10.96
C PRO A 152 4.36 0.38 11.61
N LEU A 153 4.38 0.21 12.93
CA LEU A 153 3.24 -0.30 13.69
C LEU A 153 2.18 0.79 13.84
N VAL A 154 0.95 0.49 13.42
CA VAL A 154 -0.24 1.30 13.68
C VAL A 154 -0.57 1.25 15.18
N LYS A 155 -0.54 2.41 15.84
CA LYS A 155 -0.90 2.61 17.25
C LYS A 155 -2.08 3.57 17.31
N VAL A 156 -3.24 3.10 17.77
CA VAL A 156 -4.49 3.85 17.78
C VAL A 156 -4.83 4.30 19.19
N TYR A 157 -5.04 5.60 19.36
CA TYR A 157 -5.74 6.19 20.49
C TYR A 157 -7.17 6.53 20.04
N PHE A 158 -8.15 6.18 20.85
CA PHE A 158 -9.56 6.47 20.58
C PHE A 158 -10.01 7.69 21.37
N GLY A 159 -10.65 8.64 20.67
CA GLY A 159 -11.24 9.83 21.28
C GLY A 159 -12.31 9.49 22.33
N ALA A 160 -12.44 10.36 23.33
CA ALA A 160 -13.36 10.15 24.45
C ALA A 160 -14.86 10.18 24.07
N ASP A 161 -15.17 10.59 22.84
CA ASP A 161 -16.51 10.70 22.28
C ASP A 161 -16.98 9.42 21.56
N ILE A 162 -16.15 8.38 21.49
CA ILE A 162 -16.53 7.06 20.96
C ILE A 162 -17.35 6.28 22.01
N PRO A 163 -18.59 5.87 21.71
CA PRO A 163 -19.41 5.04 22.60
C PRO A 163 -18.77 3.69 22.92
N ASP A 164 -18.97 3.19 24.15
CA ASP A 164 -18.32 1.96 24.66
C ASP A 164 -18.51 0.73 23.75
N ASP A 165 -19.70 0.55 23.18
CA ASP A 165 -20.03 -0.56 22.28
C ASP A 165 -19.26 -0.45 20.96
N LYS A 166 -19.15 0.76 20.42
CA LYS A 166 -18.34 1.05 19.23
C LYS A 166 -16.85 0.92 19.52
N LEU A 167 -16.38 1.43 20.66
CA LEU A 167 -14.99 1.33 21.11
C LEU A 167 -14.52 -0.12 21.19
N ALA A 168 -15.32 -1.00 21.81
CA ALA A 168 -15.00 -2.42 21.93
C ALA A 168 -14.85 -3.08 20.55
N LYS A 169 -15.76 -2.78 19.62
CA LYS A 169 -15.71 -3.29 18.24
C LYS A 169 -14.48 -2.77 17.48
N LEU A 170 -14.24 -1.45 17.51
CA LEU A 170 -13.11 -0.83 16.82
C LEU A 170 -11.77 -1.31 17.38
N SER A 171 -11.67 -1.48 18.70
CA SER A 171 -10.46 -2.02 19.35
C SER A 171 -10.15 -3.44 18.89
N ALA A 172 -11.17 -4.31 18.82
CA ALA A 172 -11.01 -5.66 18.30
C ALA A 172 -10.60 -5.66 16.82
N THR A 173 -11.17 -4.76 16.01
CA THR A 173 -10.77 -4.58 14.61
C THR A 173 -9.31 -4.17 14.48
N VAL A 174 -8.86 -3.15 15.23
CA VAL A 174 -7.46 -2.69 15.21
C VAL A 174 -6.50 -3.84 15.53
N GLN A 175 -6.80 -4.63 16.55
CA GLN A 175 -5.99 -5.80 16.93
C GLN A 175 -6.00 -6.88 15.84
N SER A 176 -7.15 -7.13 15.21
CA SER A 176 -7.26 -8.11 14.11
C SER A 176 -6.45 -7.73 12.87
N LEU A 177 -6.29 -6.42 12.63
CA LEU A 177 -5.45 -5.87 11.56
C LEU A 177 -3.95 -5.79 11.95
N GLY A 178 -3.59 -6.26 13.15
CA GLY A 178 -2.22 -6.23 13.66
C GLY A 178 -1.76 -4.88 14.20
N GLY A 179 -2.69 -3.93 14.40
CA GLY A 179 -2.44 -2.68 15.10
C GLY A 179 -2.50 -2.85 16.63
N ARG A 180 -2.18 -1.77 17.34
CA ARG A 180 -2.21 -1.72 18.81
C ARG A 180 -3.07 -0.56 19.28
N VAL A 181 -3.98 -0.82 20.22
CA VAL A 181 -4.68 0.24 20.95
C VAL A 181 -3.76 0.74 22.07
N VAL A 182 -3.64 2.06 22.21
CA VAL A 182 -2.84 2.73 23.24
C VAL A 182 -3.72 3.61 24.11
N ASP A 183 -3.33 3.79 25.36
CA ASP A 183 -4.10 4.56 26.35
C ASP A 183 -3.75 6.06 26.36
N SER A 184 -2.73 6.47 25.58
CA SER A 184 -2.26 7.85 25.49
C SER A 184 -2.14 8.30 24.04
N GLU A 185 -2.69 9.48 23.75
CA GLU A 185 -2.54 10.18 22.47
C GLU A 185 -1.06 10.38 22.10
N HIS A 186 -0.18 10.61 23.09
CA HIS A 186 1.24 10.81 22.87
C HIS A 186 1.95 9.58 22.27
N ASP A 187 1.46 8.38 22.59
CA ASP A 187 2.02 7.13 22.10
C ASP A 187 1.39 6.70 20.77
N ALA A 188 0.39 7.41 20.28
CA ALA A 188 -0.38 7.05 19.10
C ALA A 188 0.34 7.44 17.80
N THR A 189 0.11 6.67 16.74
CA THR A 189 0.30 7.13 15.36
C THR A 189 -1.02 7.60 14.74
N HIS A 190 -2.15 7.20 15.32
CA HIS A 190 -3.49 7.57 14.87
C HIS A 190 -4.38 7.92 16.06
N VAL A 191 -5.07 9.04 15.96
CA VAL A 191 -6.13 9.48 16.87
C VAL A 191 -7.44 9.35 16.13
N VAL A 192 -8.34 8.51 16.64
CA VAL A 192 -9.60 8.19 15.98
C VAL A 192 -10.75 8.91 16.66
N ASP A 193 -11.47 9.75 15.91
CA ASP A 193 -12.65 10.50 16.36
C ASP A 193 -13.96 9.82 15.95
N ASN A 194 -15.04 10.07 16.70
CA ASN A 194 -16.38 9.59 16.35
C ASN A 194 -17.11 10.50 15.35
N ILE A 195 -16.50 10.75 14.19
CA ILE A 195 -17.07 11.56 13.12
C ILE A 195 -17.20 10.73 11.85
N GLU A 196 -18.27 10.92 11.09
CA GLU A 196 -18.38 10.40 9.72
C GLU A 196 -17.93 11.50 8.75
N VAL A 197 -16.93 11.19 7.92
CA VAL A 197 -16.33 12.11 6.93
C VAL A 197 -16.84 11.82 5.52
N ARG A 198 -17.23 10.57 5.25
CA ARG A 198 -17.80 10.17 3.96
C ARG A 198 -19.23 10.67 3.83
N SER A 199 -19.43 11.79 3.13
CA SER A 199 -20.74 12.41 2.92
C SER A 199 -21.15 12.39 1.44
N GLY A 200 -22.25 11.70 1.11
CA GLY A 200 -22.94 11.79 -0.18
C GLY A 200 -22.86 10.56 -1.10
N ASP A 201 -23.82 10.45 -2.01
CA ASP A 201 -23.87 9.40 -3.04
C ASP A 201 -22.75 9.62 -4.08
N GLY A 202 -21.94 8.57 -4.35
CA GLY A 202 -20.89 8.61 -5.38
C GLY A 202 -19.49 9.03 -4.91
N ALA A 203 -19.22 9.05 -3.60
CA ALA A 203 -17.89 9.25 -3.03
C ALA A 203 -16.84 8.25 -3.59
N ASP A 204 -17.27 7.04 -3.95
CA ASP A 204 -16.42 5.98 -4.48
C ASP A 204 -15.99 6.20 -5.97
N ASP A 205 -16.52 7.23 -6.65
CA ASP A 205 -16.20 7.57 -8.06
C ASP A 205 -15.12 8.65 -8.20
N TRP A 206 -14.61 9.19 -7.08
CA TRP A 206 -13.59 10.23 -7.06
C TRP A 206 -12.18 9.64 -6.99
N PHE A 207 -11.24 10.31 -7.63
CA PHE A 207 -9.85 9.89 -7.65
C PHE A 207 -8.88 11.08 -7.62
N ARG A 208 -7.66 10.83 -7.15
CA ARG A 208 -6.51 11.73 -7.28
C ARG A 208 -5.38 11.07 -8.07
N THR A 209 -4.52 11.89 -8.67
CA THR A 209 -3.31 11.40 -9.35
C THR A 209 -2.14 11.47 -8.38
N LEU A 210 -1.48 10.34 -8.14
CA LEU A 210 -0.33 10.25 -7.22
C LEU A 210 1.01 10.43 -7.94
N SER A 211 1.09 10.00 -9.19
CA SER A 211 2.34 10.04 -9.95
C SER A 211 2.06 10.07 -11.44
N LYS A 212 2.99 10.60 -12.23
CA LYS A 212 2.93 10.65 -13.69
C LYS A 212 4.29 10.32 -14.26
N GLN A 213 4.37 9.22 -14.99
CA GLN A 213 5.62 8.71 -15.56
C GLN A 213 5.35 7.78 -16.73
N ASP A 214 6.27 7.74 -17.70
CA ASP A 214 6.21 6.83 -18.86
C ASP A 214 4.87 6.85 -19.62
N GLY A 215 4.26 8.03 -19.77
CA GLY A 215 2.95 8.19 -20.44
C GLY A 215 1.78 7.58 -19.66
N ARG A 216 1.98 7.27 -18.37
CA ARG A 216 0.97 6.74 -17.45
C ARG A 216 0.85 7.64 -16.22
N VAL A 217 -0.29 7.51 -15.55
CA VAL A 217 -0.54 8.11 -14.24
C VAL A 217 -0.93 7.04 -13.25
N LEU A 218 -0.43 7.15 -12.02
CA LEU A 218 -0.91 6.34 -10.90
C LEU A 218 -2.13 7.04 -10.31
N VAL A 219 -3.27 6.37 -10.38
CA VAL A 219 -4.56 6.89 -9.92
C VAL A 219 -4.93 6.20 -8.62
N HIS A 220 -5.32 6.98 -7.63
CA HIS A 220 -5.85 6.51 -6.35
C HIS A 220 -7.34 6.86 -6.25
N TRP A 221 -8.18 5.87 -5.96
CA TRP A 221 -9.60 6.07 -5.72
C TRP A 221 -9.86 6.36 -4.25
N TRP A 222 -10.63 7.41 -3.98
CA TRP A 222 -10.92 7.80 -2.61
C TRP A 222 -11.67 6.69 -1.86
N TYR A 223 -11.37 6.56 -0.57
CA TYR A 223 -11.93 5.53 0.31
C TYR A 223 -11.62 4.11 -0.16
N THR A 224 -10.49 3.93 -0.85
CA THR A 224 -9.89 2.63 -1.16
C THR A 224 -8.45 2.60 -0.63
N PRO A 225 -7.90 1.45 -0.23
CA PRO A 225 -6.50 1.40 0.17
C PRO A 225 -5.58 1.45 -1.06
N ASP A 226 -4.30 1.73 -0.86
CA ASP A 226 -3.30 1.84 -1.93
C ASP A 226 -3.24 0.60 -2.84
N SER A 227 -3.62 -0.57 -2.33
CA SER A 227 -3.77 -1.76 -3.16
C SER A 227 -4.90 -1.68 -4.18
N TYR A 228 -5.58 -0.54 -4.36
CA TYR A 228 -6.56 -0.29 -5.42
C TYR A 228 -6.06 0.74 -6.43
N ASP A 229 -4.87 1.31 -6.21
CA ASP A 229 -4.25 2.25 -7.13
C ASP A 229 -3.96 1.59 -8.47
N ALA A 230 -4.08 2.34 -9.56
CA ALA A 230 -3.90 1.79 -10.91
C ALA A 230 -3.09 2.70 -11.84
N TRP A 231 -2.22 2.07 -12.64
CA TRP A 231 -1.46 2.75 -13.68
C TRP A 231 -2.29 2.96 -14.95
N MET A 232 -2.98 4.09 -15.04
CA MET A 232 -3.81 4.44 -16.20
C MET A 232 -2.99 5.12 -17.30
N PRO A 233 -3.37 4.99 -18.59
CA PRO A 233 -2.82 5.84 -19.65
C PRO A 233 -3.02 7.32 -19.29
N ALA A 234 -2.03 8.16 -19.55
CA ALA A 234 -2.07 9.60 -19.28
C ALA A 234 -2.94 10.36 -20.31
N GLU A 235 -4.19 9.93 -20.46
CA GLU A 235 -5.19 10.44 -21.39
C GLU A 235 -6.48 10.76 -20.60
N PRO A 236 -7.34 11.68 -21.07
CA PRO A 236 -8.60 11.99 -20.40
C PRO A 236 -9.45 10.72 -20.11
N PRO A 237 -10.02 10.55 -18.91
CA PRO A 237 -10.08 11.51 -17.79
C PRO A 237 -8.82 11.54 -16.88
N TYR A 238 -7.87 10.63 -17.06
CA TYR A 238 -6.66 10.43 -16.25
C TYR A 238 -5.48 11.28 -16.74
N SER A 239 -5.72 12.58 -16.92
CA SER A 239 -4.72 13.53 -17.44
C SER A 239 -4.35 14.62 -16.44
N ALA A 240 -4.83 14.54 -15.20
CA ALA A 240 -4.49 15.49 -14.15
C ALA A 240 -2.99 15.40 -13.82
N GLU A 241 -2.42 16.51 -13.35
CA GLU A 241 -1.08 16.48 -12.77
C GLU A 241 -1.12 15.81 -11.39
N PRO A 242 -0.01 15.16 -10.97
CA PRO A 242 0.09 14.60 -9.62
C PRO A 242 -0.21 15.64 -8.55
N GLU A 243 -0.98 15.24 -7.54
CA GLU A 243 -1.13 16.05 -6.33
C GLU A 243 0.19 16.05 -5.56
N GLU A 244 0.52 17.17 -4.94
CA GLU A 244 1.68 17.24 -4.04
C GLU A 244 1.41 16.36 -2.82
N ALA A 245 2.38 15.54 -2.44
CA ALA A 245 2.28 14.73 -1.22
C ALA A 245 2.02 15.64 -0.03
N SER A 246 1.04 15.28 0.81
CA SER A 246 0.74 16.06 2.00
C SER A 246 1.95 16.06 2.96
N GLU A 247 2.37 17.23 3.42
CA GLU A 247 3.36 17.33 4.50
C GLU A 247 2.66 16.99 5.82
N HIS A 248 2.57 15.70 6.16
CA HIS A 248 2.04 15.25 7.44
C HIS A 248 3.15 15.13 8.49
N SER A 249 2.89 15.61 9.70
CA SER A 249 3.79 15.46 10.85
C SER A 249 3.01 15.18 12.12
N GLY A 250 3.46 14.21 12.91
CA GLY A 250 2.78 13.79 14.14
C GLY A 250 1.85 12.60 13.91
N PRO A 251 0.85 12.40 14.79
CA PRO A 251 -0.18 11.40 14.57
C PRO A 251 -1.24 11.89 13.56
N TRP A 252 -1.80 10.94 12.82
CA TRP A 252 -2.98 11.18 11.98
C TRP A 252 -4.23 11.32 12.85
N TYR A 253 -5.01 12.37 12.63
CA TYR A 253 -6.33 12.50 13.25
C TYR A 253 -7.36 12.09 12.20
N VAL A 254 -8.06 10.98 12.42
CA VAL A 254 -8.92 10.36 11.41
C VAL A 254 -10.30 10.01 11.96
N SER A 255 -11.27 9.91 11.06
CA SER A 255 -12.59 9.35 11.35
C SER A 255 -12.51 7.88 11.76
N CYS A 256 -13.43 7.44 12.62
CA CYS A 256 -13.65 6.01 12.90
C CYS A 256 -13.93 5.16 11.66
N GLN A 257 -14.43 5.76 10.57
CA GLN A 257 -14.64 5.08 9.28
C GLN A 257 -13.32 4.51 8.72
N TRP A 258 -12.18 5.14 9.03
CA TRP A 258 -10.86 4.64 8.62
C TRP A 258 -10.62 3.20 9.13
N VAL A 259 -10.94 2.93 10.39
CA VAL A 259 -10.82 1.58 10.99
C VAL A 259 -11.84 0.61 10.41
N GLU A 260 -13.08 1.07 10.22
CA GLU A 260 -14.19 0.25 9.72
C GLU A 260 -13.95 -0.20 8.27
N ASP A 261 -13.48 0.71 7.41
CA ASP A 261 -13.16 0.43 6.02
C ASP A 261 -11.88 -0.39 5.92
N SER A 262 -10.87 -0.13 6.76
CA SER A 262 -9.65 -0.96 6.81
C SER A 262 -9.98 -2.44 7.02
N ALA A 263 -10.95 -2.73 7.88
CA ALA A 263 -11.43 -4.09 8.11
C ALA A 263 -12.07 -4.73 6.86
N SER A 264 -12.79 -3.92 6.09
CA SER A 264 -13.50 -4.37 4.88
C SER A 264 -12.57 -4.72 3.73
N PHE A 265 -11.40 -4.09 3.67
CA PHE A 265 -10.37 -4.37 2.67
C PHE A 265 -9.25 -5.28 3.18
N ASN A 266 -9.21 -5.54 4.49
CA ASN A 266 -8.13 -6.24 5.17
C ASN A 266 -6.77 -5.57 4.90
N GLU A 267 -6.76 -4.23 4.93
CA GLU A 267 -5.62 -3.35 4.66
C GLU A 267 -5.86 -2.03 5.38
N TRP A 268 -4.82 -1.36 5.85
CA TRP A 268 -4.99 0.01 6.37
C TRP A 268 -5.33 0.96 5.21
N MET A 269 -6.38 1.77 5.40
CA MET A 269 -6.79 2.76 4.41
C MET A 269 -5.81 3.93 4.35
N SER A 270 -5.82 4.68 3.24
CA SER A 270 -5.10 5.96 3.15
C SER A 270 -5.67 6.95 4.16
N GLU A 271 -4.84 7.47 5.06
CA GLU A 271 -5.28 8.37 6.13
C GLU A 271 -5.84 9.70 5.60
N GLU A 272 -5.30 10.20 4.49
CA GLU A 272 -5.71 11.45 3.82
C GLU A 272 -7.20 11.47 3.47
N ASP A 273 -7.79 10.31 3.17
CA ASP A 273 -9.20 10.19 2.81
C ASP A 273 -10.14 10.34 4.01
N TYR A 274 -9.60 10.17 5.23
CA TYR A 274 -10.37 10.10 6.46
C TYR A 274 -10.02 11.20 7.46
N GLU A 275 -9.24 12.20 7.05
CA GLU A 275 -8.75 13.24 7.96
C GLU A 275 -9.90 13.94 8.71
N SER A 276 -9.81 13.92 10.03
CA SER A 276 -10.81 14.52 10.91
C SER A 276 -10.73 16.04 10.83
N PRO A 277 -11.86 16.75 10.70
CA PRO A 277 -11.88 18.22 10.79
C PRO A 277 -11.30 18.76 12.11
N ASN A 278 -11.22 17.93 13.15
CA ASN A 278 -10.65 18.29 14.45
C ASN A 278 -9.12 18.29 14.45
N ALA A 279 -8.45 17.73 13.44
CA ALA A 279 -6.99 17.71 13.32
C ALA A 279 -6.36 19.11 13.49
N ALA A 280 -7.02 20.13 12.93
CA ALA A 280 -6.59 21.52 13.00
C ALA A 280 -6.64 22.14 14.40
N ASN A 281 -7.44 21.60 15.33
CA ASN A 281 -7.54 22.10 16.70
C ASN A 281 -6.43 21.54 17.61
N ALA A 282 -5.86 20.38 17.27
CA ALA A 282 -4.76 19.76 18.01
C ALA A 282 -3.38 20.30 17.58
N ALA A 283 -3.21 20.66 16.30
CA ALA A 283 -2.02 21.32 15.77
C ALA A 283 -1.97 22.82 16.14
N GLY A 284 -1.69 23.13 17.41
CA GLY A 284 -1.65 24.50 17.92
C GLY A 284 -0.85 25.49 17.05
N ASN A 285 -1.55 26.44 16.41
CA ASN A 285 -1.13 27.79 15.99
C ASN A 285 0.22 28.03 15.29
N ASN A 286 0.91 27.01 14.75
CA ASN A 286 2.21 27.19 14.08
C ASN A 286 2.34 26.50 12.71
N ALA A 287 1.25 26.44 11.94
CA ALA A 287 1.29 26.08 10.52
C ALA A 287 0.43 27.03 9.69
N SER A 288 0.90 28.27 9.51
CA SER A 288 0.40 29.12 8.44
C SER A 288 0.91 28.56 7.10
N GLY A 289 0.17 27.61 6.50
CA GLY A 289 0.51 27.08 5.17
C GLY A 289 -0.28 25.87 4.70
N ALA A 290 -0.82 25.03 5.59
CA ALA A 290 -1.60 23.86 5.18
C ALA A 290 -2.94 24.29 4.59
N LYS A 291 -3.04 24.25 3.25
CA LYS A 291 -4.27 24.54 2.52
C LYS A 291 -5.34 23.56 2.97
N ARG A 292 -6.33 24.11 3.67
CA ARG A 292 -7.60 23.48 4.02
C ARG A 292 -8.20 22.81 2.79
N ARG A 293 -8.34 21.48 2.80
CA ARG A 293 -9.28 20.74 1.96
C ARG A 293 -10.25 19.99 2.86
N ALA A 294 -11.00 20.75 3.65
CA ALA A 294 -12.30 20.29 4.11
C ALA A 294 -13.22 20.21 2.89
N HIS A 295 -14.11 19.21 2.87
CA HIS A 295 -15.18 18.84 1.90
C HIS A 295 -16.11 19.99 1.44
N ALA A 296 -15.54 21.10 1.01
CA ALA A 296 -16.21 22.27 0.46
C ALA A 296 -15.33 22.86 -0.64
N GLY A 297 -15.40 22.24 -1.82
CA GLY A 297 -14.88 22.69 -3.11
C GLY A 297 -13.79 23.76 -3.10
N VAL A 298 -12.51 23.36 -3.00
CA VAL A 298 -11.37 24.24 -3.30
C VAL A 298 -10.24 23.45 -4.01
N SER A 299 -10.15 23.69 -5.32
CA SER A 299 -8.96 23.96 -6.17
C SER A 299 -7.84 22.93 -6.41
N GLY A 300 -8.07 21.63 -6.24
CA GLY A 300 -7.42 20.57 -7.02
C GLY A 300 -8.47 20.05 -7.99
N GLU A 301 -8.09 19.64 -9.21
CA GLU A 301 -9.07 19.10 -10.17
C GLU A 301 -9.59 17.73 -9.70
N GLU A 302 -10.49 17.73 -8.72
CA GLU A 302 -11.27 16.57 -8.29
C GLU A 302 -12.12 16.12 -9.49
N LYS A 303 -11.88 14.90 -9.98
CA LYS A 303 -12.56 14.36 -11.15
C LYS A 303 -13.42 13.17 -10.75
N ARG A 304 -14.69 13.22 -11.13
CA ARG A 304 -15.64 12.11 -11.00
C ARG A 304 -15.71 11.33 -12.30
N LEU A 305 -15.64 10.01 -12.21
CA LEU A 305 -15.69 9.11 -13.38
C LEU A 305 -17.02 9.19 -14.17
N ARG A 306 -18.10 9.65 -13.53
CA ARG A 306 -19.42 9.81 -14.15
C ARG A 306 -19.98 11.22 -13.87
N PRO A 307 -20.30 12.02 -14.88
CA PRO A 307 -21.16 13.18 -14.70
C PRO A 307 -22.60 12.73 -14.39
N ASP A 308 -23.29 13.48 -13.54
CA ASP A 308 -24.71 13.28 -13.21
C ASP A 308 -25.64 13.35 -14.44
#